data_AF-A0ABD2N970-F1
#
_entry.id   AF-A0ABD2N970-F1
#
_cell.length_a   1.000
_cell.length_b   1.000
_cell.length_c   1.000
_cell.angle_alpha   90.00
_cell.angle_beta   90.00
_cell.angle_gamma   90.00
#
_symmetry.space_group_name_H-M   'P 1'
#
loop_
_entity.id
_entity.type
_entity.pdbx_description
1 polymer ?
#
loop_
_entity_poly.entity_id
_entity_poly.type
_entity_poly.pdbx_seq_one_letter_code
_entity_poly.pdbx_strand_id
1 'polypeptide(L)'
;MEVINSNIKGPKTKEINCAITASEFNSYFNKIPEFLIPTPADSEKRKKYVTNVKSSDFGSIFLKPTTPEEILTTVSKRKNKSSCDYYGFNVRVLKRVTQSLADPLSKIINMSFEKGLFRSLEGCQSDPSFQKGRER
;
A
#
# COMPACT_ATOMS: atom_id res chain seq x y z
N MET A 1 21.19 56.79 -9.85
CA MET A 1 19.81 56.92 -10.37
C MET A 1 18.88 56.22 -9.40
N GLU A 2 17.77 56.90 -9.13
CA GLU A 2 16.77 56.59 -8.13
C GLU A 2 15.89 55.36 -8.43
N VAL A 3 15.61 54.65 -7.33
CA VAL A 3 14.44 53.86 -6.85
C VAL A 3 13.29 53.42 -7.80
N ILE A 4 12.67 52.28 -7.42
CA ILE A 4 11.27 51.77 -7.55
C ILE A 4 11.38 50.26 -7.90
N ASN A 5 10.95 49.27 -7.11
CA ASN A 5 9.75 49.14 -6.30
C ASN A 5 9.93 48.04 -5.23
N SER A 6 9.88 48.41 -3.95
CA SER A 6 9.97 47.51 -2.79
C SER A 6 8.62 47.37 -2.08
N ASN A 7 7.51 47.13 -2.80
CA ASN A 7 6.19 47.08 -2.16
C ASN A 7 5.12 46.25 -2.88
N ILE A 8 5.39 44.98 -3.23
CA ILE A 8 4.30 44.01 -3.41
C ILE A 8 4.08 43.32 -2.06
N LYS A 9 3.33 43.99 -1.19
CA LYS A 9 2.67 43.33 -0.07
C LYS A 9 1.57 42.45 -0.66
N GLY A 10 1.90 41.19 -0.93
CA GLY A 10 0.89 40.15 -1.05
C GLY A 10 0.02 40.14 0.22
N PRO A 11 -1.28 39.80 0.12
CA PRO A 11 -2.13 39.71 1.29
C PRO A 11 -1.45 38.78 2.30
N LYS A 12 -1.26 39.26 3.54
CA LYS A 12 -0.82 38.41 4.65
C LYS A 12 -1.88 37.32 4.80
N THR A 13 -1.62 36.15 4.24
CA THR A 13 -2.33 34.94 4.60
C THR A 13 -2.13 34.80 6.10
N LYS A 14 -3.20 35.01 6.87
CA LYS A 14 -3.23 34.62 8.27
C LYS A 14 -2.94 33.13 8.25
N GLU A 15 -1.75 32.73 8.69
CA GLU A 15 -1.46 31.34 9.00
C GLU A 15 -2.51 30.91 10.01
N ILE A 16 -3.50 30.18 9.53
CA ILE A 16 -4.41 29.45 10.40
C ILE A 16 -3.55 28.29 10.90
N ASN A 17 -2.91 28.49 12.05
CA ASN A 17 -2.33 27.43 12.85
C ASN A 17 -3.46 26.52 13.36
N CYS A 18 -4.04 25.75 12.44
CA CYS A 18 -4.88 24.60 12.73
C CYS A 18 -4.09 23.38 12.26
N ALA A 19 -2.98 23.12 12.92
CA ALA A 19 -2.18 21.95 12.67
C ALA A 19 -1.96 21.28 14.02
N ILE A 20 -2.90 20.43 14.41
CA ILE A 20 -2.57 19.35 15.34
C ILE A 20 -1.34 18.67 14.72
N THR A 21 -0.22 18.72 15.44
CA THR A 21 1.00 18.09 14.95
C THR A 21 0.80 16.58 14.94
N ALA A 22 1.52 15.86 14.07
CA ALA A 22 1.45 14.39 14.07
C ALA A 22 1.77 13.78 15.45
N SER A 23 2.61 14.47 16.23
CA SER A 23 2.92 14.08 17.61
C SER A 23 1.72 14.24 18.55
N GLU A 24 0.97 15.35 18.47
CA GLU A 24 -0.27 15.54 19.23
C GLU A 24 -1.35 14.56 18.81
N PHE A 25 -1.51 14.31 17.51
CA PHE A 25 -2.46 13.32 17.01
C PHE A 25 -2.14 11.93 17.58
N ASN A 26 -0.88 11.50 17.49
CA ASN A 26 -0.45 10.21 18.02
C ASN A 26 -0.60 10.15 19.55
N SER A 27 -0.27 11.23 20.26
CA SER A 27 -0.43 11.30 21.72
C SER A 27 -1.90 11.21 22.13
N TYR A 28 -2.81 11.82 21.36
CA TYR A 28 -4.25 11.72 21.58
C TYR A 28 -4.76 10.30 21.31
N PHE A 29 -4.42 9.71 20.16
CA PHE A 29 -4.89 8.37 19.79
C PHE A 29 -4.36 7.27 20.69
N ASN A 30 -3.16 7.41 21.26
CA ASN A 30 -2.61 6.44 22.23
C ASN A 30 -3.38 6.41 23.56
N LYS A 31 -4.16 7.45 23.89
CA LYS A 31 -4.96 7.51 25.14
C LYS A 31 -6.38 6.96 24.96
N ILE A 32 -6.88 6.87 23.73
CA ILE A 32 -8.21 6.33 23.42
C ILE A 32 -8.43 4.90 23.97
N PRO A 33 -7.45 3.97 23.92
CA PRO A 33 -7.63 2.62 24.46
C PRO A 33 -8.02 2.62 25.94
N GLU A 34 -7.46 3.51 26.76
CA GLU A 34 -7.74 3.57 28.20
C GLU A 34 -9.22 3.95 28.48
N PHE A 35 -9.82 4.77 27.61
CA PHE A 35 -11.24 5.14 27.68
C PHE A 35 -12.19 4.11 27.05
N LEU A 36 -11.65 3.22 26.21
CA LEU A 36 -12.42 2.19 25.50
C LEU A 36 -12.31 0.81 26.16
N ILE A 37 -11.46 0.62 27.17
CA ILE A 37 -11.48 -0.60 28.00
C ILE A 37 -12.74 -0.54 28.87
N PRO A 38 -13.80 -1.32 28.56
CA PRO A 38 -14.97 -1.37 29.41
C PRO A 38 -14.61 -2.16 30.66
N THR A 39 -15.24 -1.79 31.78
CA THR A 39 -15.14 -2.51 33.05
C THR A 39 -15.43 -4.02 32.87
N PRO A 40 -14.90 -4.89 33.75
CA PRO A 40 -14.93 -6.35 33.59
C PRO A 40 -16.31 -6.99 33.37
N ALA A 41 -17.41 -6.26 33.57
CA ALA A 41 -18.78 -6.68 33.30
C ALA A 41 -19.09 -6.94 31.80
N ASP A 42 -18.36 -6.32 30.85
CA ASP A 42 -18.58 -6.53 29.40
C ASP A 42 -17.80 -7.72 28.81
N SER A 43 -17.03 -8.43 29.64
CA SER A 43 -16.20 -9.55 29.21
C SER A 43 -17.00 -10.75 28.67
N GLU A 44 -18.21 -10.99 29.18
CA GLU A 44 -19.10 -12.05 28.69
C GLU A 44 -19.69 -11.73 27.31
N LYS A 45 -20.09 -10.47 27.07
CA LYS A 45 -20.54 -10.01 25.75
C LYS A 45 -19.43 -10.17 24.71
N ARG A 46 -18.17 -9.83 25.05
CA ARG A 46 -17.01 -10.03 24.17
C ARG A 46 -16.75 -11.51 23.87
N LYS A 47 -16.85 -12.41 24.84
CA LYS A 47 -16.74 -13.85 24.58
C LYS A 47 -17.75 -14.27 23.50
N LYS A 48 -18.99 -13.78 23.55
CA LYS A 48 -20.01 -14.08 22.54
C LYS A 48 -19.66 -13.59 21.13
N TYR A 49 -18.97 -12.45 21.00
CA TYR A 49 -18.49 -11.96 19.69
C TYR A 49 -17.28 -12.72 19.18
N VAL A 50 -16.36 -13.13 20.07
CA VAL A 50 -15.16 -13.92 19.70
C VAL A 50 -15.52 -15.38 19.43
N THR A 51 -16.47 -15.97 20.16
CA THR A 51 -16.91 -17.36 19.96
C THR A 51 -17.90 -17.51 18.80
N ASN A 52 -18.54 -16.43 18.34
CA ASN A 52 -19.33 -16.42 17.10
C ASN A 52 -18.49 -16.15 15.84
N VAL A 53 -17.20 -15.81 15.98
CA VAL A 53 -16.27 -16.01 14.88
C VAL A 53 -16.07 -17.52 14.80
N LYS A 54 -16.91 -18.19 14.02
CA LYS A 54 -16.60 -19.56 13.63
C LYS A 54 -15.19 -19.50 13.04
N SER A 55 -14.26 -20.22 13.64
CA SER A 55 -12.88 -20.34 13.18
C SER A 55 -12.79 -20.90 11.74
N SER A 56 -13.92 -21.22 11.11
CA SER A 56 -14.09 -21.54 9.70
C SER A 56 -13.99 -20.36 8.73
N ASP A 57 -14.05 -19.11 9.20
CA ASP A 57 -14.21 -17.95 8.30
C ASP A 57 -12.88 -17.23 7.98
N PHE A 58 -11.76 -17.67 8.59
CA PHE A 58 -10.44 -17.39 8.04
C PHE A 58 -10.23 -18.34 6.87
N GLY A 59 -10.61 -17.92 5.66
CA GLY A 59 -10.41 -18.72 4.45
C GLY A 59 -8.96 -19.17 4.33
N SER A 60 -8.71 -20.47 4.53
CA SER A 60 -7.39 -21.06 4.32
C SER A 60 -6.99 -20.88 2.86
N ILE A 61 -5.82 -20.28 2.62
CA ILE A 61 -5.27 -20.12 1.28
C ILE A 61 -4.44 -21.38 0.97
N PHE A 62 -4.89 -22.16 -0.01
CA PHE A 62 -4.14 -23.30 -0.53
C PHE A 62 -3.43 -22.88 -1.82
N LEU A 63 -2.11 -22.78 -1.77
CA LEU A 63 -1.28 -22.43 -2.91
C LEU A 63 -0.85 -23.70 -3.65
N LYS A 64 -0.87 -23.65 -4.98
CA LYS A 64 -0.30 -24.69 -5.84
C LYS A 64 1.02 -24.19 -6.43
N PRO A 65 2.00 -25.08 -6.69
CA PRO A 65 3.20 -24.70 -7.40
C PRO A 65 2.88 -24.07 -8.76
N THR A 66 3.58 -22.99 -9.08
CA THR A 66 3.51 -22.25 -10.33
C THR A 66 4.44 -22.86 -11.38
N THR A 67 4.01 -22.86 -12.65
CA THR A 67 4.85 -23.29 -13.79
C THR A 67 5.41 -22.11 -14.60
N PRO A 68 6.49 -22.30 -15.37
CA PRO A 68 7.00 -21.28 -16.28
C PRO A 68 5.94 -20.78 -17.28
N GLU A 69 5.08 -21.67 -17.78
CA GLU A 69 4.01 -21.32 -18.72
C GLU A 69 2.95 -20.42 -18.10
N GLU A 70 2.61 -20.65 -16.82
CA GLU A 70 1.69 -19.77 -16.08
C GLU A 70 2.26 -18.36 -15.94
N ILE A 71 3.56 -18.23 -15.70
CA ILE A 71 4.24 -16.93 -15.62
C ILE A 71 4.21 -16.23 -16.97
N LEU A 72 4.59 -16.92 -18.05
CA LEU A 72 4.56 -16.37 -19.41
C LEU A 72 3.15 -15.91 -19.79
N THR A 73 2.16 -16.75 -19.51
CA THR A 73 0.74 -16.46 -19.77
C THR A 73 0.24 -15.28 -18.95
N THR A 74 0.66 -15.18 -17.69
CA THR A 74 0.27 -14.09 -16.80
C THR A 74 0.86 -12.76 -17.25
N VAL A 75 2.13 -12.75 -17.66
CA VAL A 75 2.80 -11.54 -18.15
C VAL A 75 2.28 -11.14 -19.52
N SER A 76 2.01 -12.08 -20.42
CA SER A 76 1.47 -11.79 -21.75
C SER A 76 0.08 -11.14 -21.69
N LYS A 77 -0.78 -11.60 -20.77
CA LYS A 77 -2.12 -11.05 -20.49
C LYS A 77 -2.11 -9.59 -20.01
N ARG A 78 -0.97 -9.07 -19.51
CA ARG A 78 -0.88 -7.67 -19.06
C ARG A 78 -0.96 -6.72 -20.26
N LYS A 79 -1.84 -5.72 -20.19
CA LYS A 79 -1.93 -4.66 -21.21
C LYS A 79 -0.62 -3.87 -21.25
N ASN A 80 -0.14 -3.56 -22.46
CA ASN A 80 1.03 -2.70 -22.61
C ASN A 80 0.67 -1.30 -22.11
N LYS A 81 1.42 -0.81 -21.12
CA LYS A 81 1.31 0.56 -20.61
C LYS A 81 2.61 1.31 -20.89
N SER A 82 2.51 2.64 -21.01
CA SER A 82 3.66 3.54 -21.12
C SER A 82 4.31 3.86 -19.78
N SER A 83 3.59 3.62 -18.66
CA SER A 83 4.13 3.76 -17.31
C SER A 83 5.34 2.84 -17.13
N CYS A 84 6.43 3.41 -16.61
CA CYS A 84 7.64 2.69 -16.26
C CYS A 84 7.69 2.46 -14.74
N ASP A 85 8.48 1.48 -14.32
CA ASP A 85 8.89 1.34 -12.92
C ASP A 85 9.99 2.37 -12.56
N TYR A 86 10.48 2.28 -11.32
CA TYR A 86 11.55 3.12 -10.80
C TYR A 86 12.83 3.09 -11.65
N TYR A 87 13.11 1.97 -12.33
CA TYR A 87 14.30 1.78 -13.17
C TYR A 87 14.05 2.06 -14.65
N GLY A 88 12.86 2.55 -15.02
CA GLY A 88 12.50 2.82 -16.41
C GLY A 88 12.03 1.59 -17.19
N PHE A 89 11.80 0.45 -16.56
CA PHE A 89 11.25 -0.73 -17.20
C PHE A 89 9.73 -0.60 -17.36
N ASN A 90 9.27 -0.77 -18.60
CA ASN A 90 7.84 -0.85 -18.89
C ASN A 90 7.42 -2.30 -19.18
N VAL A 91 6.10 -2.50 -19.30
CA VAL A 91 5.50 -3.82 -19.57
C VAL A 91 6.01 -4.43 -20.89
N ARG A 92 6.45 -3.62 -21.87
CA ARG A 92 7.00 -4.13 -23.14
C ARG A 92 8.36 -4.78 -22.93
N VAL A 93 9.23 -4.15 -22.14
CA VAL A 93 10.53 -4.73 -21.78
C VAL A 93 10.31 -5.99 -20.96
N LEU A 94 9.42 -5.93 -19.96
CA LEU A 94 9.08 -7.09 -19.14
C LEU A 94 8.67 -8.30 -19.99
N LYS A 95 7.78 -8.12 -20.98
CA LYS A 95 7.35 -9.20 -21.87
C LYS A 95 8.49 -9.85 -22.66
N ARG A 96 9.52 -9.08 -23.05
CA ARG A 96 10.69 -9.61 -23.75
C ARG A 96 11.59 -10.43 -22.84
N VAL A 97 11.87 -9.92 -21.64
CA VAL A 97 12.78 -10.60 -20.70
C VAL A 97 12.12 -11.77 -19.96
N THR A 98 10.79 -11.82 -19.91
CA THR A 98 10.08 -12.89 -19.18
C THR A 98 10.38 -14.27 -19.75
N GLN A 99 10.68 -14.40 -21.04
CA GLN A 99 11.08 -15.68 -21.64
C GLN A 99 12.30 -16.30 -20.95
N SER A 100 13.33 -15.51 -20.65
CA SER A 100 14.51 -15.98 -19.92
C SER A 100 14.32 -16.05 -18.40
N LEU A 101 13.31 -15.35 -17.87
CA LEU A 101 13.06 -15.27 -16.43
C LEU A 101 11.99 -16.26 -15.94
N ALA A 102 11.20 -16.87 -16.82
CA ALA A 102 10.10 -17.74 -16.43
C ALA A 102 10.54 -18.91 -15.55
N ASP A 103 11.61 -19.60 -15.95
CA ASP A 103 12.18 -20.72 -15.20
C ASP A 103 12.68 -20.31 -13.81
N PRO A 104 13.60 -19.32 -13.66
CA PRO A 104 14.06 -18.92 -12.34
C PRO A 104 12.94 -18.33 -11.47
N LEU A 105 11.99 -17.59 -12.05
CA LEU A 105 10.86 -17.04 -11.31
C LEU A 105 9.94 -18.14 -10.77
N SER A 106 9.64 -19.18 -11.56
CA SER A 106 8.81 -20.31 -11.10
C SER A 106 9.46 -21.00 -9.89
N LYS A 107 10.77 -21.21 -9.94
CA LYS A 107 11.53 -21.82 -8.85
C LYS A 107 11.52 -20.96 -7.59
N ILE A 108 11.70 -19.64 -7.72
CA ILE A 108 11.69 -18.71 -6.59
C ILE A 108 10.30 -18.67 -5.95
N ILE A 109 9.23 -18.57 -6.76
CA ILE A 109 7.85 -18.53 -6.27
C ILE A 109 7.49 -19.83 -5.55
N ASN A 110 7.83 -20.98 -6.15
CA ASN A 110 7.57 -22.29 -5.54
C ASN A 110 8.34 -22.48 -4.24
N MET A 111 9.59 -22.01 -4.19
CA MET A 111 10.38 -22.03 -2.96
C MET A 111 9.79 -21.13 -1.88
N SER A 112 9.20 -19.98 -2.24
CA SER A 112 8.45 -19.13 -1.30
C SER A 112 7.17 -19.80 -0.82
N PHE A 113 6.45 -20.52 -1.68
CA PHE A 113 5.25 -21.27 -1.29
C PHE A 113 5.58 -22.42 -0.33
N GLU A 114 6.69 -23.13 -0.56
CA GLU A 114 7.13 -24.24 0.28
C GLU A 114 7.67 -23.78 1.63
N LYS A 115 8.51 -22.73 1.65
CA LYS A 115 9.17 -22.25 2.88
C LYS A 115 8.34 -21.26 3.68
N GLY A 116 7.26 -20.73 3.11
CA GLY A 116 6.49 -19.63 3.71
C GLY A 116 7.28 -18.32 3.83
N LEU A 117 8.38 -18.16 3.08
CA LEU A 117 9.24 -16.99 3.12
C LEU A 117 8.97 -16.09 1.93
N PHE A 118 8.26 -14.98 2.18
CA PHE A 118 8.06 -13.91 1.21
C PHE A 118 8.89 -12.70 1.64
N ARG A 119 9.75 -12.18 0.77
CA ARG A 119 10.51 -10.96 1.08
C ARG A 119 9.55 -9.77 1.03
N SER A 120 9.63 -8.90 2.03
CA SER A 120 8.91 -7.63 2.02
C SER A 120 9.34 -6.79 0.82
N LEU A 121 8.39 -6.27 0.05
CA LEU A 121 8.63 -5.35 -1.06
C LEU A 121 8.82 -3.93 -0.50
N GLU A 122 9.88 -3.73 0.29
CA GLU A 122 10.25 -2.42 0.82
C GLU A 122 10.78 -1.57 -0.34
N GLY A 123 9.92 -0.71 -0.90
CA GLY A 123 10.30 0.17 -2.01
C GLY A 123 9.19 0.60 -2.97
N CYS A 124 7.95 0.12 -2.81
CA CYS A 124 6.81 0.68 -3.54
C CYS A 124 6.48 2.09 -3.02
N GLN A 125 7.24 3.11 -3.43
CA GLN A 125 6.80 4.49 -3.27
C GLN A 125 5.56 4.68 -4.15
N SER A 126 4.47 5.10 -3.52
CA SER A 126 3.26 5.49 -4.22
C SER A 126 3.58 6.73 -5.06
N ASP A 127 3.66 6.59 -6.37
CA ASP A 127 3.53 7.74 -7.26
C ASP A 127 2.19 8.41 -6.94
N PRO A 128 2.16 9.71 -6.57
CA PRO A 128 0.91 10.41 -6.39
C PRO A 128 0.26 10.56 -7.76
N SER A 129 -0.56 9.58 -8.15
CA SER A 129 -1.39 9.67 -9.33
C SER A 129 -2.41 10.79 -9.09
N PHE A 130 -2.13 11.96 -9.65
CA PHE A 130 -2.99 13.13 -9.57
C PHE A 130 -4.36 12.80 -10.22
N GLN A 131 -5.38 12.52 -9.41
CA GLN A 131 -6.74 12.39 -9.91
C GLN A 131 -7.25 13.80 -10.22
N LYS A 132 -7.27 14.17 -11.50
CA LYS A 132 -7.89 15.42 -11.94
C LYS A 132 -9.39 15.34 -11.64
N GLY A 133 -9.83 16.10 -10.62
CA GLY A 133 -11.25 16.27 -10.31
C GLY A 133 -11.98 16.74 -11.56
N ARG A 134 -13.03 16.02 -11.96
CA ARG A 134 -14.01 16.55 -12.91
C ARG A 134 -14.85 17.56 -12.15
N GLU A 135 -14.51 18.84 -12.27
CA GLU A 135 -15.46 19.90 -12.00
C GLU A 135 -16.61 19.77 -13.00
N ARG A 136 -17.83 19.67 -12.49
CA ARG A 136 -19.09 19.79 -13.23
C ARG A 136 -19.71 21.14 -12.91
#